data_AF-A0A538R8F2-F1
#
_entry.id   AF-A0A538R8F2-F1
#
_cell.length_a   1.000
_cell.length_b   1.000
_cell.length_c   1.000
_cell.angle_alpha   90.00
_cell.angle_beta   90.00
_cell.angle_gamma   90.00
#
_symmetry.space_group_name_H-M   'P 1'
#
loop_
_entity.id
_entity.type
_entity.pdbx_description
1 polymer ?
#
loop_
_entity_poly.entity_id
_entity_poly.type
_entity_poly.pdbx_seq_one_letter_code
_entity_poly.pdbx_strand_id
1 'polypeptide(L)' 'MLSRTDKLFPPSIAPDVMDGLGRTGVNAKYLEIDSEFGHTASGPEWAKWRPTLKAFVDSLDR' A
#
# COMPACT_ATOMS: atom_id res chain seq x y z
N MET A 1 -0.96 -0.67 0.88
CA MET A 1 -0.01 0.06 1.76
C MET A 1 0.71 -0.97 2.59
N LEU A 2 2.04 -0.86 2.74
CA LEU A 2 2.83 -1.67 3.67
C LEU A 2 3.57 -0.76 4.65
N SER A 3 3.79 -1.25 5.87
CA SER A 3 4.60 -0.57 6.88
C SER A 3 6.06 -0.99 6.77
N ARG A 4 7.00 -0.05 6.92
CA ARG A 4 8.44 -0.31 6.94
C ARG A 4 8.84 -1.40 7.94
N THR A 5 8.13 -1.49 9.07
CA THR A 5 8.43 -2.42 10.16
C THR A 5 7.55 -3.68 10.15
N ASP A 6 6.75 -3.90 9.11
CA ASP A 6 5.93 -5.12 9.00
C ASP A 6 6.84 -6.36 8.82
N LYS A 7 6.68 -7.35 9.69
CA LYS A 7 7.42 -8.63 9.65
C LYS A 7 6.61 -9.77 9.04
N LEU A 8 5.29 -9.64 8.95
CA LEU A 8 4.40 -10.64 8.35
C LEU A 8 4.32 -10.43 6.84
N PHE A 9 4.27 -9.17 6.42
CA PHE A 9 4.24 -8.76 5.01
C PHE A 9 5.24 -7.62 4.78
N PRO A 10 6.56 -7.91 4.81
CA PRO A 10 7.58 -6.87 4.72
C PRO A 10 7.54 -6.14 3.38
N PRO A 11 7.95 -4.85 3.31
CA PRO A 11 8.00 -4.08 2.06
C PRO A 11 8.72 -4.77 0.90
N SER A 12 9.67 -5.66 1.20
CA SER A 12 10.41 -6.45 0.21
C SER A 12 9.53 -7.35 -0.68
N ILE A 13 8.28 -7.64 -0.30
CA ILE A 13 7.35 -8.40 -1.16
C ILE A 13 6.72 -7.53 -2.25
N ALA A 14 6.76 -6.19 -2.10
CA ALA A 14 6.06 -5.28 -3.00
C ALA A 14 6.53 -5.37 -4.46
N PRO A 15 7.84 -5.47 -4.80
CA PRO A 15 8.29 -5.57 -6.19
C PRO A 15 7.67 -6.76 -6.93
N ASP A 16 7.71 -7.96 -6.34
CA ASP A 16 7.18 -9.17 -6.97
C ASP A 16 5.66 -9.14 -7.12
N VAL A 17 4.95 -8.58 -6.12
CA VAL A 17 3.49 -8.37 -6.19
C VAL A 17 3.13 -7.38 -7.30
N MET A 18 3.84 -6.25 -7.37
CA MET A 18 3.59 -5.22 -8.38
C MET A 18 3.89 -5.72 -9.80
N ASP A 19 4.95 -6.52 -9.96
CA ASP A 19 5.27 -7.17 -11.24
C ASP A 19 4.19 -8.19 -11.64
N GLY A 20 3.69 -9.01 -10.71
CA GLY A 20 2.58 -9.93 -10.96
C GLY A 20 1.29 -9.22 -11.38
N LEU A 21 0.95 -8.11 -10.72
CA LEU A 21 -0.21 -7.28 -11.08
C LEU A 21 -0.01 -6.61 -12.45
N GLY A 22 1.18 -6.06 -12.72
CA GLY A 22 1.50 -5.44 -14.00
C GLY A 22 1.39 -6.42 -15.18
N ARG A 23 1.87 -7.65 -15.01
CA ARG A 23 1.77 -8.72 -16.02
C ARG A 23 0.35 -9.11 -16.39
N THR A 24 -0.62 -8.82 -15.53
CA THR A 24 -2.05 -9.07 -15.78
C THR A 24 -2.83 -7.82 -16.22
N GLY A 25 -2.12 -6.72 -16.48
CA GLY A 25 -2.72 -5.46 -16.91
C GLY A 25 -3.39 -4.66 -15.79
N VAL A 26 -3.19 -5.05 -14.53
CA VAL A 26 -3.74 -4.32 -13.38
C VAL A 26 -2.92 -3.05 -13.13
N ASN A 27 -3.57 -1.89 -13.23
CA ASN A 27 -2.96 -0.60 -12.88
C ASN A 27 -2.98 -0.40 -11.35
N ALA A 28 -1.99 -1.00 -10.67
CA ALA A 28 -1.82 -0.90 -9.23
C ALA A 28 -0.86 0.24 -8.84
N LYS A 29 -1.01 0.75 -7.61
CA LYS A 29 -0.04 1.65 -6.98
C LYS A 29 0.41 1.09 -5.63
N TYR A 30 1.70 1.17 -5.38
CA TYR A 30 2.30 0.82 -4.10
C TYR A 30 2.52 2.06 -3.23
N LEU A 31 2.31 1.91 -1.93
CA LEU A 31 2.61 2.91 -0.91
C LEU A 31 3.27 2.20 0.27
N GLU A 32 4.48 2.62 0.60
CA GLU A 32 5.13 2.30 1.86
C GLU A 32 4.90 3.46 2.84
N ILE A 33 4.64 3.14 4.12
CA ILE A 33 4.61 4.14 5.19
C ILE A 33 5.71 3.85 6.20
N ASP A 34 6.32 4.92 6.69
CA ASP A 34 7.21 4.87 7.85
C ASP A 34 6.38 4.74 9.12
N SER A 35 6.47 3.61 9.83
CA SER A 35 5.66 3.27 10.99
C SER A 35 6.40 2.31 11.91
N GLU A 36 6.18 2.44 13.22
CA GLU A 36 6.67 1.50 14.24
C GLU A 36 5.63 0.47 14.64
N PHE A 37 4.39 0.54 14.12
CA PHE A 37 3.31 -0.40 14.44
C PHE A 37 3.36 -1.70 13.61
N GLY A 38 4.32 -1.85 12.71
CA GLY A 38 4.45 -3.02 11.85
C GLY A 38 3.14 -3.33 11.11
N HIS A 39 2.71 -4.58 11.17
CA HIS A 39 1.53 -5.06 10.46
C HIS A 39 0.22 -4.33 10.82
N THR A 40 0.09 -3.88 12.07
CA THR A 40 -1.15 -3.26 12.53
C THR A 40 -1.26 -1.79 12.14
N ALA A 41 -0.22 -1.19 11.53
CA ALA A 41 -0.14 0.23 11.18
C ALA A 41 -1.32 0.75 10.34
N SER A 42 -1.99 -0.12 9.59
CA SER A 42 -3.14 0.24 8.75
C SER A 42 -4.28 0.90 9.54
N GLY A 43 -4.49 0.49 10.79
CA GLY A 43 -5.50 1.05 11.68
C GLY A 43 -5.03 2.34 12.38
N PRO A 44 -4.07 2.27 13.32
CA PRO A 44 -3.66 3.42 14.14
C PRO A 44 -3.15 4.60 13.31
N GLU A 45 -2.54 4.33 12.15
CA GLU A 45 -1.95 5.35 11.29
C GLU A 45 -2.70 5.50 9.96
N TRP A 46 -4.02 5.28 9.98
CA TRP A 46 -4.88 5.43 8.80
C TRP A 46 -4.69 6.77 8.07
N ALA A 47 -4.38 7.83 8.80
CA ALA A 47 -4.15 9.16 8.26
C ALA A 47 -2.95 9.22 7.29
N LYS A 48 -1.95 8.34 7.44
CA LYS A 48 -0.76 8.30 6.57
C LYS A 48 -1.06 7.81 5.15
N TRP A 49 -2.08 6.97 4.98
CA TRP A 49 -2.43 6.39 3.68
C TRP A 49 -3.80 6.83 3.13
N ARG A 50 -4.66 7.43 3.97
CA ARG A 50 -5.97 7.94 3.55
C ARG A 50 -5.91 8.88 2.34
N PRO A 51 -4.98 9.84 2.22
CA PRO A 51 -4.95 10.73 1.04
C PRO A 51 -4.76 9.95 -0.26
N THR A 52 -3.92 8.91 -0.26
CA THR A 52 -3.70 8.03 -1.40
C THR A 52 -4.94 7.21 -1.72
N LEU A 53 -5.65 6.67 -0.72
CA LEU A 53 -6.92 5.98 -0.96
C LEU A 53 -7.96 6.94 -1.54
N LYS A 54 -8.10 8.14 -0.98
CA LYS A 54 -9.05 9.13 -1.48
C LYS A 54 -8.78 9.47 -2.95
N ALA A 55 -7.52 9.74 -3.30
CA ALA A 55 -7.13 10.04 -4.68
C ALA A 55 -7.41 8.86 -5.64
N PHE A 56 -7.26 7.62 -5.17
CA PHE A 56 -7.63 6.45 -5.94
C PHE A 56 -9.15 6.39 -6.17
N VAL A 57 -9.96 6.51 -5.11
CA VAL A 57 -11.43 6.49 -5.22
C VAL A 57 -11.94 7.63 -6.12
N ASP A 58 -11.44 8.85 -5.93
CA ASP A 58 -11.79 10.00 -6.76
C ASP A 58 -11.44 9.80 -8.25
N SER A 59 -10.48 8.91 -8.56
CA SER A 59 -10.11 8.58 -9.94
C SER A 59 -11.03 7.56 -10.61
N LEU A 60 -11.85 6.83 -9.83
CA LEU A 60 -12.80 5.84 -10.33
C LEU A 60 -14.11 6.48 -10.81
N ASP A 61 -14.48 7.63 -10.25
CA ASP A 61 -15.70 8.38 -10.60
C ASP A 61 -15.56 9.19 -11.90
N ARG A 62 -14.68 8.77 -12.82
CA ARG A 62 -14.36 9.46 -14.08
C ARG A 62 -14.49 8.54 -15.29
#